data_AF-A0A947ZF25-F1
#
_entry.id   AF-A0A947ZF25-F1
#
_cell.length_a   1.000
_cell.length_b   1.000
_cell.length_c   1.000
_cell.angle_alpha   90.00
_cell.angle_beta   90.00
_cell.angle_gamma   90.00
#
_symmetry.space_group_name_H-M   'P 1'
#
loop_
_entity.id
_entity.type
_entity.pdbx_description
1 polymer ?
#
loop_
_entity_poly.entity_id
_entity_poly.type
_entity_poly.pdbx_seq_one_letter_code
_entity_poly.pdbx_strand_id
1 'polypeptide(L)'
;MPGRKREIPNDVRNFIVKLHKKGYTLQDIADELIRRKTPNVRGGRWYSATIKAVLNQMGYETSRYRKPIEAQKRAKDLRETGLSLAKIADIMMNENIKNSMGRIKWDKNTVRVLLLRNFDEN
;
A
#
# COMPACT_ATOMS: atom_id res chain seq x y z
N MET A 1 -1.99 -12.99 33.70
CA MET A 1 -2.25 -11.54 33.52
C MET A 1 -2.24 -11.23 32.02
N PRO A 2 -3.37 -10.93 31.36
CA PRO A 2 -3.32 -10.53 29.96
C PRO A 2 -2.81 -9.09 29.89
N GLY A 3 -1.65 -8.88 29.28
CA GLY A 3 -1.07 -7.55 29.10
C GLY A 3 -2.04 -6.65 28.36
N ARG A 4 -2.39 -5.50 28.93
CA ARG A 4 -3.20 -4.44 28.29
C ARG A 4 -2.69 -4.27 26.85
N LYS A 5 -3.49 -4.69 25.86
CA LYS A 5 -3.29 -4.28 24.46
C LYS A 5 -3.42 -2.77 24.47
N ARG A 6 -2.29 -2.06 24.54
CA ARG A 6 -2.32 -0.60 24.52
C ARG A 6 -2.72 -0.20 23.11
N GLU A 7 -3.96 0.23 22.99
CA GLU A 7 -4.57 0.57 21.71
C GLU A 7 -4.10 1.94 21.25
N ILE A 8 -3.80 2.05 19.96
CA ILE A 8 -3.51 3.33 19.34
C ILE A 8 -4.80 4.13 19.28
N PRO A 9 -4.79 5.44 19.62
CA PRO A 9 -5.98 6.28 19.47
C PRO A 9 -6.55 6.19 18.06
N ASN A 10 -7.87 6.11 17.95
CA ASN A 10 -8.55 5.93 16.68
C ASN A 10 -8.25 7.07 15.69
N ASP A 11 -8.00 8.28 16.18
CA ASP A 11 -7.56 9.43 15.38
C ASP A 11 -6.25 9.16 14.63
N VAL A 12 -5.28 8.56 15.33
CA VAL A 12 -3.97 8.21 14.75
C VAL A 12 -4.14 7.09 13.73
N ARG A 13 -5.01 6.12 14.00
CA ARG A 13 -5.35 5.06 13.04
C ARG A 13 -5.94 5.63 11.76
N ASN A 14 -6.94 6.50 11.87
CA ASN A 14 -7.57 7.17 10.74
C ASN A 14 -6.57 8.03 9.96
N PHE A 15 -5.67 8.72 10.65
CA PHE A 15 -4.64 9.53 10.01
C PHE A 15 -3.65 8.69 9.21
N ILE A 16 -3.18 7.56 9.78
CA ILE A 16 -2.31 6.60 9.08
C ILE A 16 -2.99 6.06 7.82
N VAL A 17 -4.26 5.66 7.92
CA VAL A 17 -5.05 5.18 6.77
C VAL A 17 -5.21 6.26 5.71
N LYS A 18 -5.49 7.50 6.11
CA LYS A 18 -5.65 8.64 5.18
C LYS A 18 -4.36 8.89 4.40
N LEU A 19 -3.20 8.88 5.08
CA LEU A 19 -1.91 9.03 4.40
C LEU A 19 -1.57 7.82 3.53
N HIS A 20 -1.90 6.61 3.98
CA HIS A 20 -1.73 5.40 3.19
C HIS A 20 -2.54 5.43 1.89
N LYS A 21 -3.82 5.85 1.96
CA LYS A 21 -4.70 6.04 0.79
C LYS A 21 -4.19 7.12 -0.16
N LYS A 22 -3.53 8.16 0.36
CA LYS A 22 -2.87 9.20 -0.44
C LYS A 22 -1.57 8.75 -1.12
N GLY A 23 -1.07 7.55 -0.83
CA GLY A 23 0.15 7.02 -1.45
C GLY A 23 1.45 7.40 -0.74
N TYR A 24 1.42 7.95 0.48
CA TYR A 24 2.63 8.24 1.25
C TYR A 24 3.34 6.97 1.70
N THR A 25 4.68 6.94 1.68
CA THR A 25 5.42 5.75 2.11
C THR A 25 5.26 5.52 3.62
N LEU A 26 5.49 4.29 4.10
CA LEU A 26 5.46 4.00 5.55
C LEU A 26 6.44 4.88 6.34
N GLN A 27 7.53 5.31 5.70
CA GLN A 27 8.53 6.18 6.30
C GLN A 27 8.05 7.63 6.34
N ASP A 28 7.43 8.14 5.27
CA ASP A 28 6.79 9.46 5.28
C ASP A 28 5.68 9.55 6.34
N ILE A 29 4.89 8.49 6.48
CA ILE A 29 3.85 8.43 7.52
C ILE A 29 4.47 8.47 8.92
N ALA A 30 5.63 7.82 9.12
CA ALA A 30 6.36 7.89 10.38
C ALA A 30 6.86 9.29 10.67
N ASP A 31 7.50 9.92 9.67
CA ASP A 31 8.03 11.26 9.78
C ASP A 31 6.93 12.28 10.09
N GLU A 32 5.77 12.17 9.44
CA GLU A 32 4.61 13.02 9.69
C GLU A 32 4.05 12.85 11.12
N LEU A 33 4.01 11.62 11.63
CA LEU A 33 3.59 11.35 13.01
C LEU A 33 4.60 11.88 14.04
N ILE A 34 5.90 11.83 13.73
CA ILE A 34 6.97 12.41 14.55
C ILE A 34 6.85 13.93 14.56
N ARG A 35 6.66 14.56 13.40
CA ARG A 35 6.48 16.02 13.26
C ARG A 35 5.30 16.53 14.08
N ARG A 36 4.20 15.78 14.09
CA ARG A 36 3.00 16.07 14.89
C ARG A 36 3.17 15.83 16.39
N LYS A 37 4.36 15.37 16.83
CA LYS A 37 4.67 15.01 18.22
C LYS A 37 3.66 14.02 18.82
N THR A 38 3.07 13.16 17.98
CA THR A 38 2.11 12.16 18.45
C THR A 38 2.87 11.06 19.18
N PRO A 39 2.70 10.88 20.51
CA PRO A 39 3.44 9.87 21.24
C PRO A 39 3.07 8.48 20.75
N ASN A 40 4.07 7.63 20.47
CA ASN A 40 3.79 6.22 20.21
C ASN A 40 3.32 5.54 21.51
N VAL A 41 2.67 4.39 21.36
CA VAL A 41 2.09 3.59 22.46
C VAL A 41 3.09 3.16 23.56
N ARG A 42 4.38 3.15 23.23
CA ARG A 42 5.52 2.85 24.12
C ARG A 42 6.27 4.11 24.59
N GLY A 43 5.76 5.32 24.31
CA GLY A 43 6.44 6.57 24.59
C GLY A 43 7.67 6.84 23.71
N GLY A 44 7.84 6.09 22.63
CA GLY A 44 8.98 6.18 21.70
C GLY A 44 8.64 6.83 20.36
N ARG A 45 9.64 6.83 19.46
CA ARG A 45 9.52 7.34 18.08
C ARG A 45 8.64 6.42 17.22
N TRP A 46 7.95 6.98 16.22
CA TRP A 46 7.29 6.18 15.19
C TRP A 46 8.32 5.59 14.23
N TYR A 47 8.23 4.28 13.99
CA TYR A 47 9.05 3.59 12.99
C TYR A 47 8.14 3.05 11.88
N SER A 48 8.68 2.90 10.68
CA SER A 48 7.98 2.31 9.53
C SER A 48 7.44 0.91 9.84
N ALA A 49 8.18 0.12 10.61
CA ALA A 49 7.75 -1.20 11.10
C ALA A 49 6.52 -1.13 12.03
N THR A 50 6.41 -0.09 12.86
CA THR A 50 5.25 0.11 13.73
C THR A 50 4.02 0.42 12.89
N ILE A 51 4.12 1.34 11.93
CA ILE A 51 3.01 1.71 11.03
C ILE A 51 2.57 0.50 10.21
N LYS A 52 3.53 -0.33 9.79
CA LYS A 52 3.28 -1.59 9.11
C LYS A 52 2.37 -2.51 9.94
N ALA A 53 2.71 -2.73 11.20
CA ALA A 53 1.93 -3.56 12.11
C ALA A 53 0.51 -3.01 12.35
N VAL A 54 0.41 -1.68 12.45
CA VAL A 54 -0.86 -0.97 12.69
C VAL A 54 -1.81 -1.07 11.51
N LEU A 55 -1.28 -0.88 10.30
CA LEU A 55 -2.03 -1.06 9.07
C LEU A 55 -2.44 -2.53 8.87
N ASN A 56 -1.55 -3.48 9.12
CA ASN A 56 -1.89 -4.92 9.07
C ASN A 56 -2.99 -5.29 10.08
N GLN A 57 -2.95 -4.74 11.30
CA GLN A 57 -3.99 -4.95 12.30
C GLN A 57 -5.36 -4.40 11.85
N MET A 58 -5.36 -3.38 11.00
CA MET A 58 -6.56 -2.81 10.38
C MET A 58 -6.93 -3.48 9.05
N GLY A 59 -6.29 -4.58 8.67
CA GLY A 59 -6.56 -5.29 7.41
C GLY A 59 -5.93 -4.64 6.17
N TYR A 60 -5.15 -3.55 6.33
CA TYR A 60 -4.45 -2.93 5.21
C TYR A 60 -3.15 -3.69 4.90
N GLU A 61 -3.06 -4.23 3.69
CA GLU A 61 -1.90 -4.98 3.21
C GLU A 61 -0.67 -4.06 3.03
N THR A 62 0.27 -4.15 3.98
CA THR A 62 1.52 -3.35 3.98
C THR A 62 2.72 -4.08 3.39
N SER A 63 2.45 -5.03 2.49
CA SER A 63 3.49 -5.79 1.83
C SER A 63 4.55 -4.84 1.24
N ARG A 64 5.84 -5.22 1.35
CA ARG A 64 6.95 -4.49 0.69
C ARG A 64 6.70 -4.36 -0.82
N TYR A 65 5.84 -5.23 -1.35
CA TYR A 65 5.25 -5.17 -2.66
C TYR A 65 4.01 -4.28 -2.64
N ARG A 66 4.24 -2.96 -2.66
CA ARG A 66 3.16 -1.97 -2.75
C ARG A 66 2.46 -2.15 -4.09
N LYS A 67 1.19 -2.55 -4.14
CA LYS A 67 0.43 -2.47 -5.40
C LYS A 67 0.44 -0.99 -5.82
N PRO A 68 0.97 -0.60 -6.98
CA PRO A 68 0.79 0.74 -7.47
C PRO A 68 -0.70 0.83 -7.82
N ILE A 69 -1.49 1.57 -7.02
CA ILE A 69 -2.93 1.76 -7.25
C ILE A 69 -3.15 2.26 -8.68
N GLU A 70 -2.24 3.11 -9.16
CA GLU A 70 -2.16 3.58 -10.53
C GLU A 70 -1.97 2.46 -11.56
N ALA A 71 -1.03 1.54 -11.32
CA ALA A 71 -0.84 0.37 -12.18
C ALA A 71 -2.08 -0.52 -12.22
N GLN A 72 -2.71 -0.78 -11.07
CA GLN A 72 -3.91 -1.62 -11.01
C GLN A 72 -5.08 -0.96 -11.75
N LYS A 73 -5.31 0.33 -11.51
CA LYS A 73 -6.35 1.10 -12.20
C LYS A 73 -6.12 1.06 -13.71
N ARG A 74 -4.89 1.36 -14.15
CA ARG A 74 -4.52 1.35 -15.57
C ARG A 74 -4.65 -0.04 -16.20
N ALA A 75 -4.22 -1.09 -15.51
CA ALA A 75 -4.39 -2.46 -15.98
C ALA A 75 -5.87 -2.85 -16.14
N LYS A 76 -6.74 -2.34 -15.26
CA LYS A 76 -8.19 -2.57 -15.34
C LYS A 76 -8.80 -1.82 -16.53
N ASP A 77 -8.49 -0.53 -16.69
CA ASP A 77 -8.92 0.27 -17.84
C ASP A 77 -8.49 -0.41 -19.17
N LEU A 78 -7.23 -0.86 -19.24
CA LEU A 78 -6.70 -1.57 -20.42
C LEU A 78 -7.30 -2.97 -20.61
N ARG A 79 -7.85 -3.59 -19.56
CA ARG A 79 -8.53 -4.87 -19.67
C ARG A 79 -9.96 -4.71 -20.16
N GLU A 80 -10.63 -3.61 -19.78
CA GLU A 80 -11.98 -3.25 -20.26
C GLU A 80 -11.99 -2.95 -21.76
N THR A 81 -10.88 -2.46 -22.33
CA THR A 81 -10.73 -2.30 -23.79
C THR A 81 -10.49 -3.60 -24.56
N GLY A 82 -10.44 -4.76 -23.87
CA GLY A 82 -10.29 -6.07 -24.49
C GLY A 82 -8.85 -6.44 -24.87
N LEU A 83 -7.85 -5.69 -24.40
CA LEU A 83 -6.44 -5.97 -24.70
C LEU A 83 -5.95 -7.25 -24.00
N SER A 84 -5.03 -7.96 -24.67
CA SER A 84 -4.40 -9.15 -24.09
C SER A 84 -3.43 -8.77 -22.96
N LEU A 85 -3.29 -9.65 -21.96
CA LEU A 85 -2.40 -9.42 -20.80
C LEU A 85 -0.94 -9.09 -21.17
N ALA A 86 -0.45 -9.62 -22.29
CA ALA A 86 0.89 -9.30 -22.80
C ALA A 86 0.96 -7.88 -23.36
N LYS A 87 -0.06 -7.45 -24.13
CA LYS A 87 -0.17 -6.09 -24.66
C LYS A 87 -0.31 -5.06 -23.53
N ILE A 88 -1.05 -5.40 -22.47
CA ILE A 88 -1.17 -4.58 -21.26
C ILE A 88 0.21 -4.41 -20.61
N ALA A 89 1.01 -5.47 -20.48
CA ALA A 89 2.36 -5.38 -19.92
C ALA A 89 3.25 -4.42 -20.74
N ASP A 90 3.23 -4.54 -22.06
CA ASP A 90 3.96 -3.64 -22.98
C ASP A 90 3.56 -2.16 -22.80
N ILE A 91 2.25 -1.89 -22.72
CA ILE A 91 1.75 -0.52 -22.51
C ILE A 91 2.19 0.01 -21.15
N MET A 92 2.11 -0.80 -20.10
CA MET A 92 2.56 -0.40 -18.76
C MET A 92 4.05 -0.12 -18.69
N MET A 93 4.87 -0.85 -19.47
CA MET A 93 6.29 -0.54 -19.62
C MET A 93 6.51 0.80 -20.33
N ASN A 94 5.78 1.06 -21.43
CA ASN A 94 5.87 2.30 -22.20
C ASN A 94 5.42 3.53 -21.38
N GLU A 95 4.38 3.38 -20.56
CA GLU A 95 3.88 4.43 -19.67
C GLU A 95 4.77 4.63 -18.42
N ASN A 96 5.92 3.95 -18.32
CA ASN A 96 6.85 4.03 -17.19
C ASN A 96 6.21 3.71 -15.82
N ILE A 97 5.16 2.90 -15.82
CA ILE A 97 4.44 2.55 -14.60
C ILE A 97 5.32 1.61 -13.79
N LYS A 98 5.70 2.04 -12.59
CA LYS A 98 6.52 1.22 -11.69
C LYS A 98 5.67 0.11 -11.08
N ASN A 99 6.20 -1.11 -11.06
CA ASN A 99 5.62 -2.25 -10.39
C ASN A 99 5.80 -2.16 -8.87
N SER A 100 5.31 -3.16 -8.15
CA SER A 100 5.37 -3.21 -6.68
C SER A 100 6.77 -3.25 -6.06
N MET A 101 7.79 -3.52 -6.86
CA MET A 101 9.20 -3.49 -6.46
C MET A 101 9.91 -2.18 -6.89
N GLY A 102 9.17 -1.21 -7.42
CA GLY A 102 9.72 0.03 -7.96
C GLY A 102 10.40 -0.12 -9.33
N ARG A 103 10.24 -1.26 -10.00
CA ARG A 103 10.84 -1.55 -11.31
C ARG A 103 9.80 -1.37 -12.42
N ILE A 104 10.20 -0.99 -13.62
CA ILE A 104 9.29 -0.83 -14.78
C ILE A 104 9.06 -2.18 -15.50
N LYS A 105 9.47 -3.31 -14.89
CA LYS A 105 9.36 -4.63 -15.50
C LYS A 105 7.96 -5.23 -15.25
N TRP A 106 7.18 -5.34 -16.32
CA TRP A 106 5.89 -6.02 -16.36
C TRP A 106 5.93 -7.23 -17.28
N ASP A 107 5.51 -8.40 -16.81
CA ASP A 107 5.27 -9.55 -17.68
C ASP A 107 3.81 -9.99 -17.58
N LYS A 108 3.36 -10.83 -18.51
CA LYS A 108 2.00 -11.36 -18.56
C LYS A 108 1.53 -11.92 -17.21
N ASN A 109 2.41 -12.62 -16.49
CA ASN A 109 2.08 -13.22 -15.20
C ASN A 109 2.02 -12.16 -14.09
N THR A 110 2.90 -11.16 -14.12
CA THR A 110 2.82 -10.02 -13.21
C THR A 110 1.53 -9.21 -13.39
N VAL A 111 1.09 -8.97 -14.64
CA VAL A 111 -0.22 -8.34 -14.92
C VAL A 111 -1.38 -9.24 -14.49
N ARG A 112 -1.27 -10.56 -14.69
CA ARG A 112 -2.27 -11.53 -14.21
C ARG A 112 -2.42 -11.48 -12.69
N VAL A 113 -1.31 -11.49 -11.94
CA VAL A 113 -1.31 -11.38 -10.47
C VAL A 113 -1.87 -10.03 -10.01
N LEU A 114 -1.56 -8.95 -10.73
CA LEU A 114 -2.10 -7.63 -10.46
C LEU A 114 -3.64 -7.60 -10.60
N LEU A 115 -4.18 -8.22 -11.65
CA LEU A 115 -5.63 -8.28 -11.92
C LEU A 115 -6.38 -9.33 -11.11
N LEU A 116 -5.75 -10.45 -10.74
CA LEU A 116 -6.37 -11.50 -9.92
C LEU A 116 -6.54 -11.09 -8.46
N ARG A 117 -5.69 -10.19 -7.96
CA ARG A 117 -5.70 -9.79 -6.55
C ARG A 117 -6.72 -8.67 -6.32
N ASN A 118 -7.99 -8.95 -6.64
CA ASN A 118 -9.16 -8.18 -6.26
C ASN A 118 -9.27 -8.19 -4.73
N PHE A 119 -9.41 -7.01 -4.13
CA PHE A 119 -9.77 -6.85 -2.72
C PHE A 119 -11.16 -6.22 -2.70
N ASP A 120 -12.13 -7.01 -3.15
CA ASP A 120 -13.48 -6.98 -2.60
C ASP A 120 -13.59 -8.33 -1.89
N GLU A 121 -13.37 -8.32 -0.58
CA GLU A 121 -13.98 -9.20 0.43
C GLU A 121 -13.26 -8.99 1.78
N ASN A 122 -14.04 -8.48 2.75
CA ASN A 122 -13.78 -8.14 4.15
C ASN A 122 -13.09 -6.80 4.48
#